data_AF-X1U905-F1
#
_entry.id   AF-X1U905-F1
#
_cell.length_a   1.000
_cell.length_b   1.000
_cell.length_c   1.000
_cell.angle_alpha   90.00
_cell.angle_beta   90.00
_cell.angle_gamma   90.00
#
_symmetry.space_group_name_H-M   'P 1'
#
loop_
_entity.id
_entity.type
_entity.pdbx_description
1 polymer ?
#
loop_
_entity_poly.entity_id
_entity_poly.type
_entity_poly.pdbx_seq_one_letter_code
_entity_poly.pdbx_strand_id
1 'polypeptide(L)'
;MNTREEIINLLSKNKKPLGPKTIALELKKSSVNIRKILSNLYKEGKIARVGYGEYISSVNVSDKSVNVSDKSVNVSGKSVNVGKSVNVEDPEAKKLINKEIRKYRKAYLQKLKVNDPEAFALVKKKRYEHLKRWRARNPDYNKNWLKAYHKKYPEKFREYQNRYWLKKALTQAGS
;
A
#
# COMPACT_ATOMS: atom_id res chain seq x y z
N MET A 1 23.92 -23.95 23.10
CA MET A 1 23.48 -22.62 22.60
C MET A 1 21.99 -22.69 22.28
N ASN A 2 21.25 -21.62 22.53
CA ASN A 2 19.82 -21.60 22.19
C ASN A 2 19.67 -21.46 20.67
N THR A 3 18.81 -22.27 20.06
CA THR A 3 18.46 -22.21 18.62
C THR A 3 18.14 -20.79 18.14
N ARG A 4 17.57 -19.94 19.01
CA ARG A 4 17.30 -18.52 18.73
C ARG A 4 18.56 -17.69 18.52
N GLU A 5 19.54 -17.85 19.41
CA GLU A 5 20.81 -17.10 19.37
C GLU A 5 21.66 -17.53 18.18
N GLU A 6 21.65 -18.82 17.86
CA GLU A 6 22.34 -19.36 16.67
C GLU A 6 21.81 -18.72 15.38
N ILE A 7 20.49 -18.55 15.25
CA ILE A 7 19.88 -17.89 14.09
C ILE A 7 20.30 -16.43 14.01
N ILE A 8 20.32 -15.70 15.13
CA ILE A 8 20.73 -14.28 15.17
C ILE A 8 22.22 -14.14 14.82
N ASN A 9 23.07 -15.03 15.35
CA ASN A 9 24.49 -15.07 15.03
C ASN A 9 24.74 -15.40 13.55
N LEU A 10 23.93 -16.29 12.97
CA LEU A 10 24.03 -16.66 11.56
C LEU A 10 23.57 -15.49 10.66
N LEU A 11 22.49 -14.80 11.02
CA LEU A 11 21.98 -13.63 10.28
C LEU A 11 22.86 -12.38 10.42
N SER A 12 23.63 -12.24 11.50
CA SER A 12 24.58 -11.13 11.68
C SER A 12 25.87 -11.33 10.88
N LYS A 13 26.36 -12.59 10.77
CA LYS A 13 27.53 -12.93 9.96
C LYS A 13 27.26 -12.88 8.44
N ASN A 14 26.03 -13.12 8.02
CA ASN A 14 25.66 -13.14 6.61
C ASN A 14 25.24 -11.76 6.10
N LYS A 15 25.92 -11.26 5.05
CA LYS A 15 25.56 -10.01 4.36
C LYS A 15 24.31 -10.15 3.48
N LYS A 16 23.94 -11.36 3.09
CA LYS A 16 22.77 -11.65 2.24
C LYS A 16 21.58 -12.06 3.11
N PRO A 17 20.34 -11.66 2.75
CA PRO A 17 19.14 -12.18 3.39
C PRO A 17 19.06 -13.70 3.26
N LEU A 18 18.62 -14.37 4.33
CA LEU A 18 18.53 -15.82 4.35
C LEU A 18 17.10 -16.30 4.53
N GLY A 19 16.75 -17.33 3.77
CA GLY A 19 15.48 -18.01 3.85
C GLY A 19 15.45 -19.10 4.93
N PRO A 20 14.26 -19.52 5.40
CA PRO A 20 14.12 -20.57 6.41
C PRO A 20 14.73 -21.91 6.01
N LYS A 21 14.76 -22.24 4.71
CA LYS A 21 15.36 -23.49 4.21
C LYS A 21 16.88 -23.48 4.33
N THR A 22 17.52 -22.36 3.99
CA THR A 22 18.97 -22.19 4.07
C THR A 22 19.44 -22.25 5.52
N ILE A 23 18.75 -21.52 6.41
CA ILE A 23 19.02 -21.53 7.86
C ILE A 23 18.84 -22.93 8.46
N ALA A 24 17.81 -23.66 8.03
CA ALA A 24 17.55 -25.02 8.48
C ALA A 24 18.65 -26.00 8.08
N LEU A 25 19.17 -25.87 6.86
CA LEU A 25 20.26 -26.70 6.35
C LEU A 25 21.57 -26.44 7.12
N GLU A 26 21.87 -25.18 7.39
CA GLU A 26 23.11 -24.78 8.06
C GLU A 26 23.10 -25.11 9.56
N LEU A 27 21.95 -24.98 10.22
CA LEU A 27 21.78 -25.37 11.63
C LEU A 27 21.40 -26.85 11.81
N LYS A 28 21.33 -27.65 10.74
CA LYS A 28 20.89 -29.07 10.72
C LYS A 28 19.59 -29.30 11.51
N LYS A 29 18.62 -28.40 11.34
CA LYS A 29 17.34 -28.39 12.08
C LYS A 29 16.15 -28.49 11.14
N SER A 30 15.01 -28.93 11.68
CA SER A 30 13.76 -28.98 10.91
C SER A 30 13.35 -27.58 10.43
N SER A 31 13.10 -27.46 9.13
CA SER A 31 12.66 -26.20 8.52
C SER A 31 11.34 -25.67 9.11
N VAL A 32 10.50 -26.55 9.65
CA VAL A 32 9.24 -26.16 10.32
C VAL A 32 9.54 -25.45 11.64
N ASN A 33 10.47 -25.97 12.43
CA ASN A 33 10.89 -25.35 13.69
C ASN A 33 11.56 -24.00 13.45
N ILE A 34 12.43 -23.91 12.44
CA ILE A 34 13.08 -22.64 12.06
C ILE A 34 12.04 -21.58 11.66
N ARG A 35 11.01 -21.93 10.89
CA ARG A 35 9.93 -20.96 10.56
C ARG A 35 9.18 -20.45 11.79
N LYS A 36 8.87 -21.33 12.75
CA LYS A 36 8.22 -20.94 14.00
C LYS A 36 9.10 -19.96 14.79
N ILE A 37 10.39 -20.27 14.91
CA ILE A 37 11.35 -19.43 15.63
C ILE A 37 11.53 -18.07 14.93
N LEU A 38 11.68 -18.05 13.59
CA LEU A 38 11.80 -16.81 12.81
C LEU A 38 10.55 -15.93 12.95
N SER A 39 9.34 -16.52 12.93
CA SER A 39 8.09 -15.78 13.15
C SER A 39 8.07 -15.10 14.54
N ASN A 40 8.53 -15.79 15.57
CA ASN A 40 8.62 -15.22 16.92
C ASN A 40 9.70 -14.13 17.00
N LEU A 41 10.89 -14.36 16.45
CA LEU A 41 11.98 -13.37 16.43
C LEU A 41 11.60 -12.10 15.65
N TYR A 42 10.81 -12.24 14.58
CA TYR A 42 10.27 -11.11 13.83
C TYR A 42 9.25 -10.31 14.65
N LYS A 43 8.33 -10.99 15.35
CA LYS A 43 7.40 -10.33 16.28
C LYS A 43 8.12 -9.62 17.44
N GLU A 44 9.24 -10.16 17.88
CA GLU A 44 10.11 -9.57 18.91
C GLU A 44 11.00 -8.42 18.38
N GLY A 45 11.02 -8.15 17.08
CA GLY A 45 11.85 -7.09 16.49
C GLY A 45 13.36 -7.40 16.41
N LYS A 46 13.78 -8.64 16.72
CA LYS A 46 15.20 -9.04 16.71
C LYS A 46 15.76 -9.23 15.28
N ILE A 47 14.88 -9.50 14.32
CA ILE A 47 15.23 -9.69 12.91
C ILE A 47 14.25 -8.91 12.02
N ALA A 48 14.71 -8.49 10.85
CA ALA A 48 13.88 -7.79 9.87
C ALA A 48 13.61 -8.69 8.65
N ARG A 49 12.44 -8.52 8.02
CA ARG A 49 12.05 -9.25 6.81
C ARG A 49 12.27 -8.36 5.59
N VAL A 50 13.07 -8.82 4.61
CA VAL A 50 13.53 -7.99 3.49
C VAL A 50 12.72 -8.20 2.20
N GLY A 51 12.03 -9.35 2.09
CA GLY A 51 11.20 -9.71 0.93
C GLY A 51 11.08 -11.24 0.79
N TYR A 52 10.05 -11.74 0.10
CA TYR A 52 9.85 -13.17 -0.25
C TYR A 52 10.05 -14.23 0.85
N GLY A 53 10.02 -13.84 2.13
CA GLY A 53 10.24 -14.77 3.25
C GLY A 53 11.71 -14.90 3.69
N GLU A 54 12.56 -13.97 3.31
CA GLU A 54 13.96 -13.87 3.73
C GLU A 54 14.14 -12.85 4.87
N TYR A 55 15.15 -13.11 5.72
CA TYR A 55 15.41 -12.36 6.95
C TYR A 55 16.85 -11.87 7.03
N ILE A 56 17.05 -10.76 7.74
CA ILE A 56 18.35 -10.19 8.11
C ILE A 56 18.38 -9.85 9.60
N SER A 57 19.58 -9.72 10.17
CA SER A 57 19.75 -9.17 11.52
C SER A 57 19.23 -7.73 11.56
N SER A 58 18.47 -7.38 12.60
CA SER A 58 18.00 -6.00 12.84
C SER A 58 19.17 -5.02 13.04
N VAL A 59 20.30 -5.50 13.55
CA VAL A 59 21.53 -4.71 13.75
C VAL A 59 22.16 -4.27 12.42
N ASN A 60 21.96 -5.04 11.34
CA ASN A 60 22.53 -4.74 10.01
C ASN A 60 21.62 -3.84 9.14
N VAL A 61 20.50 -3.33 9.67
CA VAL A 61 19.61 -2.42 8.93
C VAL A 61 20.22 -1.00 8.81
N SER A 62 21.36 -0.75 9.45
CA SER A 62 22.04 0.54 9.50
C SER A 62 22.63 1.07 8.19
N ASP A 63 22.71 0.28 7.12
CA ASP A 63 23.30 0.77 5.85
C ASP A 63 22.26 1.33 4.84
N LYS A 64 20.96 1.28 5.17
CA LYS A 64 19.92 1.90 4.32
C LYS A 64 18.76 2.57 5.04
N SER A 65 18.65 2.46 6.36
CA SER A 65 17.86 3.40 7.15
C SER A 65 18.78 4.46 7.73
N VAL A 66 18.66 5.70 7.24
CA VAL A 66 19.27 6.87 7.85
C VAL A 66 18.78 6.94 9.29
N ASN A 67 19.61 6.47 10.23
CA ASN A 67 19.44 6.71 11.65
C ASN A 67 19.90 8.16 11.85
N VAL A 68 18.95 9.11 11.76
CA VAL A 68 19.20 10.48 12.21
C VAL A 68 19.37 10.37 13.72
N SER A 69 20.62 10.38 14.18
CA SER A 69 20.94 10.43 15.60
C SER A 69 20.24 11.64 16.22
N ASP A 70 19.51 11.37 17.30
CA ASP A 70 18.81 12.34 18.11
C ASP A 70 19.76 13.47 18.56
N LYS A 71 19.75 14.59 17.82
CA LYS A 71 20.07 15.88 18.43
C LYS A 71 18.80 16.36 19.12
N SER A 72 18.62 15.93 20.36
CA SER A 72 17.65 16.53 21.26
C SER A 72 18.07 17.97 21.56
N VAL A 73 17.39 18.94 20.94
CA VAL A 73 17.48 20.34 21.35
C VAL A 73 16.45 20.53 22.45
N ASN A 74 16.93 20.66 23.69
CA ASN A 74 16.11 20.83 24.87
C ASN A 74 15.64 22.29 24.95
N VAL A 75 14.44 22.60 24.43
CA VAL A 75 13.76 23.89 24.66
C VAL A 75 12.53 23.61 25.52
N SER A 76 12.64 23.99 26.79
CA SER A 76 11.57 24.23 27.77
C SER A 76 10.23 23.50 27.54
N GLY A 77 10.05 22.35 28.19
CA GLY A 77 8.79 22.02 28.87
C GLY A 77 7.63 21.45 28.04
N LYS A 78 7.79 21.12 26.75
CA LYS A 78 6.76 20.40 26.00
C LYS A 78 7.38 19.37 25.06
N SER A 79 7.49 18.13 25.51
CA SER A 79 7.89 17.00 24.67
C SER A 79 6.77 16.68 23.67
N VAL A 80 6.82 17.34 22.51
CA VAL A 80 6.05 16.89 21.35
C VAL A 80 6.82 15.75 20.71
N ASN A 81 6.37 14.52 20.96
CA ASN A 81 6.84 13.34 20.22
C ASN A 81 6.50 13.49 18.74
N VAL A 82 7.38 14.12 17.95
CA VAL A 82 7.34 14.10 16.47
C VAL A 82 8.03 12.83 15.97
N GLY A 83 7.62 11.69 16.53
CA GLY A 83 8.03 10.35 16.12
C GLY A 83 6.82 9.61 15.57
N LYS A 84 6.03 10.24 14.69
CA LYS A 84 4.88 9.58 14.07
C LYS A 84 5.42 8.66 12.97
N SER A 85 5.89 7.48 13.36
CA SER A 85 6.12 6.38 12.42
C SER A 85 4.76 6.07 11.78
N VAL A 86 4.58 6.55 10.55
CA VAL A 86 3.36 6.28 9.80
C VAL A 86 3.43 4.82 9.39
N ASN A 87 2.68 3.97 10.09
CA ASN A 87 2.51 2.59 9.68
C ASN A 87 1.78 2.58 8.32
N VAL A 88 2.54 2.43 7.24
CA VAL A 88 2.03 2.45 5.85
C VAL A 88 1.07 1.27 5.59
N GLU A 89 1.05 0.26 6.47
CA GLU A 89 0.12 -0.86 6.37
C GLU A 89 -1.28 -0.54 6.90
N ASP A 90 -1.43 0.49 7.74
CA ASP A 90 -2.71 0.91 8.30
C ASP A 90 -3.68 1.34 7.17
N PRO A 91 -4.91 0.78 7.11
CA PRO A 91 -5.92 1.18 6.14
C PRO A 91 -6.23 2.68 6.14
N GLU A 92 -6.12 3.40 7.26
CA GLU A 92 -6.32 4.85 7.30
C GLU A 92 -5.14 5.61 6.68
N ALA A 93 -3.92 5.20 7.01
CA ALA A 93 -2.71 5.75 6.39
C ALA A 93 -2.71 5.53 4.88
N LYS A 94 -3.10 4.33 4.41
CA LYS A 94 -3.26 4.02 2.98
C LYS A 94 -4.29 4.92 2.30
N LYS A 95 -5.43 5.21 2.94
CA LYS A 95 -6.44 6.12 2.41
C LYS A 95 -5.87 7.54 2.24
N LEU A 96 -5.16 8.04 3.25
CA LEU A 96 -4.54 9.37 3.22
C LEU A 96 -3.47 9.47 2.13
N ILE A 97 -2.57 8.49 2.06
CA ILE A 97 -1.53 8.41 1.02
C ILE A 97 -2.17 8.38 -0.38
N ASN A 98 -3.18 7.54 -0.59
CA ASN A 98 -3.87 7.45 -1.87
C ASN A 98 -4.59 8.77 -2.24
N LYS A 99 -5.15 9.47 -1.26
CA LYS A 99 -5.77 10.79 -1.47
C LYS A 99 -4.73 11.80 -1.94
N GLU A 100 -3.56 11.82 -1.33
CA GLU A 100 -2.50 12.77 -1.67
C GLU A 100 -1.87 12.44 -3.03
N ILE A 101 -1.58 11.16 -3.31
CA ILE A 101 -1.14 10.72 -4.64
C ILE A 101 -2.13 11.14 -5.72
N ARG A 102 -3.44 11.00 -5.47
CA ARG A 102 -4.48 11.41 -6.42
C ARG A 102 -4.45 12.92 -6.67
N LYS A 103 -4.23 13.73 -5.64
CA LYS A 103 -4.11 15.18 -5.74
C LYS A 103 -2.92 15.58 -6.62
N TYR A 104 -1.74 15.03 -6.35
CA TYR A 104 -0.54 15.26 -7.16
C TYR A 104 -0.71 14.84 -8.62
N ARG A 105 -1.26 13.64 -8.87
CA ARG A 105 -1.54 13.17 -10.24
C ARG A 105 -2.49 14.10 -10.99
N LYS A 106 -3.53 14.61 -10.32
CA LYS A 106 -4.47 15.56 -10.93
C LYS A 106 -3.76 16.86 -11.30
N ALA A 107 -2.96 17.42 -10.39
CA ALA A 107 -2.20 18.64 -10.65
C ALA A 107 -1.18 18.45 -11.78
N TYR A 108 -0.45 17.33 -11.78
CA TYR A 108 0.49 16.97 -12.84
C TYR A 108 -0.20 16.90 -14.20
N LEU A 109 -1.33 16.20 -14.31
CA LEU A 109 -2.06 16.08 -15.58
C LEU A 109 -2.60 17.43 -16.08
N GLN A 110 -2.98 18.34 -15.17
CA GLN A 110 -3.38 19.70 -15.55
C GLN A 110 -2.20 20.50 -16.09
N LYS A 111 -1.04 20.45 -15.43
CA LYS A 111 0.19 21.08 -15.94
C LYS A 111 0.61 20.48 -17.27
N LEU A 112 0.56 19.16 -17.41
CA LEU A 112 0.90 18.44 -18.64
C LEU A 112 -0.01 18.88 -19.80
N LYS A 113 -1.30 19.07 -19.56
CA LYS A 113 -2.24 19.56 -20.58
C LYS A 113 -1.83 20.93 -21.15
N VAL A 114 -1.24 21.80 -20.33
CA VAL A 114 -0.83 23.15 -20.73
C VAL A 114 0.57 23.13 -21.36
N ASN A 115 1.50 22.39 -20.78
CA ASN A 115 2.91 22.41 -21.18
C ASN A 115 3.20 21.49 -22.38
N ASP A 116 2.50 20.35 -22.49
CA ASP A 116 2.68 19.34 -23.53
C ASP A 116 1.35 18.63 -23.83
N PRO A 117 0.53 19.22 -24.72
CA PRO A 117 -0.78 18.66 -25.08
C PRO A 117 -0.68 17.31 -25.79
N GLU A 118 0.43 17.03 -26.49
CA GLU A 118 0.62 15.78 -27.23
C GLU A 118 0.88 14.61 -26.26
N ALA A 119 1.79 14.79 -25.29
CA ALA A 119 1.98 13.81 -24.22
C ALA A 119 0.71 13.60 -23.39
N PHE A 120 -0.05 14.67 -23.12
CA PHE A 120 -1.35 14.55 -22.45
C PHE A 120 -2.35 13.69 -23.25
N ALA A 121 -2.43 13.90 -24.57
CA ALA A 121 -3.29 13.11 -25.44
C ALA A 121 -2.87 11.63 -25.47
N LEU A 122 -1.57 11.33 -25.50
CA LEU A 122 -1.04 9.98 -25.44
C LEU A 122 -1.42 9.27 -24.12
N VAL A 123 -1.24 9.94 -22.98
CA VAL A 123 -1.63 9.41 -21.67
C VAL A 123 -3.13 9.12 -21.63
N LYS A 124 -3.96 10.02 -22.18
CA LYS A 124 -5.41 9.83 -22.25
C LYS A 124 -5.79 8.62 -23.12
N LYS A 125 -5.15 8.47 -24.29
CA LYS A 125 -5.35 7.34 -25.21
C LYS A 125 -5.00 6.01 -24.55
N LYS A 126 -3.82 5.90 -23.94
CA LYS A 126 -3.37 4.69 -23.23
C LYS A 126 -4.32 4.32 -22.08
N ARG A 127 -4.79 5.32 -21.32
CA ARG A 127 -5.76 5.09 -20.24
C ARG A 127 -7.10 4.55 -20.78
N TYR A 128 -7.57 5.10 -21.90
CA TYR A 128 -8.78 4.62 -22.56
C TYR A 128 -8.61 3.19 -23.08
N GLU A 129 -7.51 2.88 -23.77
CA GLU A 129 -7.21 1.54 -24.28
C GLU A 129 -7.15 0.51 -23.15
N HIS A 130 -6.48 0.83 -22.06
CA HIS A 130 -6.44 -0.02 -20.87
C HIS A 130 -7.84 -0.28 -20.33
N LEU A 131 -8.65 0.77 -20.14
CA LEU A 131 -10.01 0.64 -19.64
C LEU A 131 -10.91 -0.17 -20.58
N LYS A 132 -10.75 0.00 -21.90
CA LYS A 132 -11.46 -0.78 -22.93
C LYS A 132 -11.12 -2.26 -22.82
N ARG A 133 -9.82 -2.62 -22.79
CA ARG A 133 -9.36 -4.01 -22.62
C ARG A 133 -9.80 -4.61 -21.29
N TRP A 134 -9.78 -3.81 -20.23
CA TRP A 134 -10.23 -4.27 -18.92
C TRP A 134 -11.73 -4.55 -18.90
N ARG A 135 -12.56 -3.69 -19.50
CA ARG A 135 -14.01 -3.92 -19.64
C ARG A 135 -14.33 -5.14 -20.50
N ALA A 136 -13.60 -5.34 -21.60
CA ALA A 136 -13.76 -6.53 -22.43
C ALA A 136 -13.48 -7.83 -21.65
N ARG A 137 -12.48 -7.82 -20.76
CA ARG A 137 -12.17 -8.94 -19.86
C ARG A 137 -13.13 -9.07 -18.68
N ASN A 138 -13.88 -8.02 -18.35
CA ASN A 138 -14.77 -7.97 -17.19
C ASN A 138 -16.17 -7.46 -17.60
N PRO A 139 -16.88 -8.18 -18.49
CA PRO A 139 -18.13 -7.71 -19.07
C PRO A 139 -19.21 -7.49 -17.99
N ASP A 140 -19.27 -8.37 -17.00
CA ASP A 140 -20.26 -8.30 -15.92
C ASP A 140 -19.87 -7.38 -14.78
N TYR A 141 -18.66 -6.79 -14.78
CA TYR A 141 -18.22 -5.93 -13.68
C TYR A 141 -19.20 -4.79 -13.45
N ASN A 142 -19.65 -4.12 -14.52
CA ASN A 142 -20.53 -2.98 -14.38
C ASN A 142 -21.89 -3.39 -13.82
N LYS A 143 -22.43 -4.55 -14.27
CA LYS A 143 -23.68 -5.12 -13.79
C LYS A 143 -23.60 -5.52 -12.32
N ASN A 144 -22.52 -6.20 -11.93
CA ASN A 144 -22.30 -6.66 -10.56
C ASN A 144 -22.01 -5.49 -9.61
N TRP A 145 -21.20 -4.53 -10.05
CA TRP A 145 -20.92 -3.31 -9.30
C TRP A 145 -22.20 -2.50 -9.08
N LEU A 146 -23.03 -2.33 -10.12
CA LEU A 146 -24.29 -1.60 -10.02
C LEU A 146 -25.26 -2.28 -9.05
N LYS A 147 -25.42 -3.61 -9.14
CA LYS A 147 -26.23 -4.39 -8.19
C LYS A 147 -25.75 -4.22 -6.75
N ALA A 148 -24.44 -4.34 -6.52
CA ALA A 148 -23.85 -4.17 -5.19
C ALA A 148 -24.01 -2.73 -4.66
N TYR A 149 -23.86 -1.74 -5.55
CA TYR A 149 -24.03 -0.33 -5.22
C TYR A 149 -25.48 -0.02 -4.85
N HIS A 150 -26.45 -0.51 -5.62
CA HIS A 150 -27.88 -0.36 -5.33
C HIS A 150 -28.25 -0.99 -3.97
N LYS A 151 -27.71 -2.19 -3.69
CA LYS A 151 -27.93 -2.84 -2.39
C LYS A 151 -27.38 -2.04 -1.22
N LYS A 152 -26.23 -1.38 -1.41
CA LYS A 152 -25.57 -0.59 -0.35
C LYS A 152 -26.17 0.80 -0.17
N TYR A 153 -26.68 1.42 -1.24
CA TYR A 153 -27.20 2.78 -1.23
C TYR A 153 -28.52 2.90 -2.02
N PRO A 154 -29.62 2.29 -1.53
CA PRO A 154 -30.89 2.28 -2.25
C PRO A 154 -31.48 3.69 -2.41
N GLU A 155 -31.29 4.58 -1.44
CA GLU A 155 -31.82 5.95 -1.46
C GLU A 155 -31.23 6.80 -2.58
N LYS A 156 -29.91 6.68 -2.84
CA LYS A 156 -29.26 7.39 -3.94
C LYS A 156 -29.81 7.00 -5.30
N PHE A 157 -30.26 5.74 -5.44
CA PHE A 157 -30.88 5.28 -6.67
C PHE A 157 -32.28 5.85 -6.85
N ARG A 158 -33.09 5.89 -5.78
CA ARG A 158 -34.41 6.55 -5.80
C ARG A 158 -34.27 8.04 -6.14
N GLU A 159 -33.30 8.72 -5.55
CA GLU A 159 -33.04 10.13 -5.85
C GLU A 159 -32.67 10.34 -7.32
N TYR A 160 -31.81 9.49 -7.87
CA TYR A 160 -31.49 9.52 -9.30
C TYR A 160 -32.73 9.29 -10.18
N GLN A 161 -33.55 8.29 -9.86
CA GLN A 161 -34.78 7.99 -10.61
C GLN A 161 -35.76 9.16 -10.54
N ASN A 162 -35.97 9.75 -9.36
CA ASN A 162 -36.83 10.91 -9.18
C ASN A 162 -36.35 12.09 -10.01
N ARG A 163 -35.04 12.39 -10.00
CA ARG A 163 -34.46 13.45 -10.85
C ARG A 163 -34.61 13.17 -12.34
N TYR A 164 -34.40 11.93 -12.77
CA TYR A 164 -34.53 11.52 -14.16
C TYR A 164 -35.97 11.70 -14.66
N TRP A 165 -36.95 11.21 -13.90
CA TRP A 165 -38.37 11.33 -14.24
C TRP A 165 -38.89 12.76 -14.15
N LEU A 166 -38.48 13.51 -13.13
CA LEU A 166 -38.79 14.94 -13.03
C LEU A 166 -38.28 15.70 -14.25
N LYS A 167 -37.02 15.46 -14.65
CA LYS A 167 -36.45 16.09 -15.84
C LYS A 167 -37.25 15.73 -17.09
N LYS A 168 -37.61 14.45 -17.27
CA LYS A 168 -38.39 14.00 -18.43
C LYS A 168 -39.79 14.61 -18.48
N ALA A 169 -40.47 14.72 -17.34
CA ALA A 169 -41.77 15.36 -17.24
C ALA A 169 -41.71 16.85 -17.58
N LEU A 170 -40.67 17.56 -17.09
CA LEU A 170 -40.44 18.97 -17.44
C LEU A 170 -40.15 19.18 -18.92
N THR A 171 -39.43 18.27 -19.58
CA THR A 171 -39.20 18.36 -21.03
C THR A 171 -40.48 18.13 -21.84
N GLN A 172 -41.39 17.29 -21.35
CA GLN A 172 -42.67 17.00 -22.03
C GLN A 172 -43.74 18.07 -21.78
N ALA A 173 -43.68 18.77 -20.66
CA ALA A 173 -44.61 19.87 -20.34
C ALA A 173 -44.21 21.23 -20.97
N GLY A 174 -42.98 21.35 -21.47
CA GLY A 174 -42.45 22.55 -22.13
C GLY A 174 -42.36 22.45 -23.67
N SER A 175 -42.91 21.39 -24.27
CA SER A 175 -43.11 21.22 -25.73
C SER A 175 -44.61 21.18 -26.02
#